data_AF-A0A936APE2-F1
#
_entry.id   AF-A0A936APE2-F1
#
_cell.length_a   1.000
_cell.length_b   1.000
_cell.length_c   1.000
_cell.angle_alpha   90.00
_cell.angle_beta   90.00
_cell.angle_gamma   90.00
#
_symmetry.space_group_name_H-M   'P 1'
#
loop_
_entity.id
_entity.type
_entity.pdbx_description
1 polymer ?
#
loop_
_entity_poly.entity_id
_entity_poly.type
_entity_poly.pdbx_seq_one_letter_code
_entity_poly.pdbx_strand_id
1 'polypeptide(L)'
;MCRRTLRRNWHNFIFLHEKVEADGVVEFFITVKEYAERNQQFMKFYAESDKQVNQKTAPFTPFGWGETLASALADCMTEINRYPYEGEFIKVE
;
A
#
# COMPACT_ATOMS: atom_id res chain seq x y z
N MET A 1 19.43 13.21 -28.07
CA MET A 1 18.93 12.79 -26.75
C MET A 1 17.52 12.21 -26.92
N CYS A 2 17.39 10.89 -26.94
CA CYS A 2 16.09 10.23 -27.15
C CYS A 2 15.33 10.20 -25.81
N ARG A 3 14.29 11.03 -25.66
CA ARG A 3 13.28 10.89 -24.62
C ARG A 3 12.47 9.62 -24.91
N ARG A 4 13.01 8.45 -24.54
CA ARG A 4 12.19 7.23 -24.43
C ARG A 4 11.40 7.35 -23.14
N THR A 5 10.25 8.00 -23.23
CA THR A 5 9.12 7.75 -22.32
C THR A 5 8.73 6.29 -22.55
N LEU A 6 9.45 5.36 -21.91
CA LEU A 6 9.03 3.98 -21.77
C LEU A 6 7.76 4.01 -20.91
N ARG A 7 6.61 4.25 -21.55
CA ARG A 7 5.33 3.76 -21.04
C ARG A 7 5.40 2.24 -21.12
N ARG A 8 6.13 1.63 -20.19
CA ARG A 8 5.87 0.25 -19.78
C ARG A 8 4.44 0.30 -19.23
N ASN A 9 3.56 -0.55 -19.75
CA ASN A 9 2.22 -0.71 -19.21
C ASN A 9 2.37 -1.32 -17.80
N TRP A 10 2.58 -0.46 -16.81
CA TRP A 10 2.56 -0.84 -15.41
C TRP A 10 1.10 -1.10 -15.06
N HIS A 11 0.73 -2.37 -14.83
CA HIS A 11 -0.56 -2.68 -14.25
C HIS A 11 -0.47 -2.33 -12.76
N ASN A 12 -1.27 -1.33 -12.38
CA ASN A 12 -1.45 -0.97 -10.98
C ASN A 12 -2.80 -1.51 -10.54
N PHE A 13 -2.82 -2.23 -9.43
CA PHE A 13 -4.05 -2.68 -8.78
C PHE A 13 -4.31 -1.79 -7.58
N ILE A 14 -5.53 -1.28 -7.44
CA ILE A 14 -5.92 -0.43 -6.31
C ILE A 14 -6.92 -1.23 -5.48
N PHE A 15 -6.66 -1.32 -4.18
CA PHE A 15 -7.52 -1.97 -3.21
C PHE A 15 -7.97 -0.95 -2.17
N LEU A 16 -9.23 -1.03 -1.76
CA LEU A 16 -9.75 -0.31 -0.61
C LEU A 16 -9.67 -1.22 0.62
N HIS A 17 -9.16 -0.71 1.72
CA HIS A 17 -9.14 -1.40 3.00
C HIS A 17 -9.73 -0.48 4.08
N GLU A 18 -10.85 -0.91 4.65
CA GLU A 18 -11.49 -0.24 5.78
C GLU A 18 -10.91 -0.79 7.09
N LYS A 19 -10.38 0.11 7.91
CA LYS A 19 -9.93 -0.19 9.26
C LYS A 19 -10.89 0.44 10.26
N VAL A 20 -11.47 -0.37 11.13
CA VAL A 20 -12.31 0.11 12.24
C VAL A 20 -11.41 0.42 13.43
N GLU A 21 -11.47 1.65 13.92
CA GLU A 21 -10.74 2.12 15.10
C GLU A 21 -11.75 2.69 16.12
N ALA A 22 -11.28 2.99 17.34
CA ALA A 22 -12.13 3.51 18.41
C ALA A 22 -12.84 4.84 18.05
N ASP A 23 -12.18 5.67 17.24
CA ASP A 23 -12.66 7.01 16.85
C ASP A 23 -13.51 7.01 15.56
N GLY A 24 -13.61 5.87 14.86
CA GLY A 24 -14.39 5.73 13.63
C GLY A 24 -13.75 4.77 12.62
N VAL A 25 -14.19 4.87 11.36
CA VAL A 25 -13.67 4.03 10.26
C VAL A 25 -12.65 4.83 9.45
N VAL A 26 -11.54 4.19 9.09
CA VAL A 26 -10.51 4.77 8.24
C VAL A 26 -10.40 3.94 6.98
N GLU A 27 -10.61 4.58 5.84
CA GLU A 27 -10.36 3.99 4.53
C GLU A 27 -8.89 4.20 4.12
N PHE A 28 -8.24 3.12 3.72
CA PHE A 28 -6.91 3.09 3.12
C PHE A 28 -7.01 2.64 1.66
N PHE A 29 -6.38 3.38 0.76
CA PHE A 29 -6.16 2.96 -0.62
C PHE A 29 -4.77 2.35 -0.76
N ILE A 30 -4.72 1.05 -1.07
CA ILE A 30 -3.47 0.31 -1.27
C ILE A 30 -3.23 0.18 -2.77
N THR A 31 -2.12 0.74 -3.25
CA THR A 31 -1.69 0.59 -4.65
C THR A 31 -0.65 -0.51 -4.74
N VAL A 32 -0.94 -1.55 -5.52
CA VAL A 32 -0.01 -2.64 -5.83
C VAL A 32 0.56 -2.45 -7.24
N LYS A 33 1.88 -2.34 -7.33
CA LYS A 33 2.64 -2.14 -8.58
C LYS A 33 3.34 -3.45 -8.95
N GLU A 34 3.15 -3.91 -10.19
CA GLU A 34 3.86 -5.07 -10.73
C GLU A 34 5.17 -4.66 -11.43
N TYR A 35 6.29 -5.26 -11.04
CA TYR A 35 7.60 -5.09 -11.65
C TYR A 35 7.95 -6.28 -12.55
N ALA A 36 8.08 -6.00 -13.85
CA ALA A 36 8.65 -6.95 -14.80
C ALA A 36 10.17 -6.81 -14.82
N GLU A 37 10.86 -7.48 -13.90
CA GLU A 37 12.33 -7.51 -13.90
C GLU A 37 12.89 -8.57 -14.85
N ARG A 38 13.92 -8.19 -15.62
CA ARG A 38 14.49 -9.00 -16.72
C ARG A 38 15.40 -10.13 -16.20
N ASN A 39 15.85 -10.04 -14.95
CA ASN A 39 16.69 -11.03 -14.29
C ASN A 39 15.94 -11.53 -13.06
N GLN A 40 15.58 -12.82 -13.09
CA GLN A 40 14.81 -13.51 -12.08
C GLN A 40 15.44 -13.34 -10.68
N GLN A 41 14.79 -12.61 -9.78
CA GLN A 41 14.94 -12.79 -8.32
C GLN A 41 13.76 -12.19 -7.53
N PHE A 42 12.71 -13.01 -7.43
CA PHE A 42 11.83 -13.20 -6.25
C PHE A 42 10.94 -12.07 -5.68
N MET A 43 10.92 -10.84 -6.20
CA MET A 43 9.91 -9.84 -5.72
C MET A 43 9.29 -9.06 -6.88
N LYS A 44 8.04 -9.38 -7.21
CA LYS A 44 7.33 -8.85 -8.38
C LYS A 44 6.31 -7.79 -8.03
N PHE A 45 5.76 -7.80 -6.82
CA PHE A 45 4.69 -6.92 -6.42
C PHE A 45 5.11 -6.07 -5.23
N TYR A 46 4.84 -4.77 -5.32
CA TYR A 46 4.99 -3.81 -4.22
C TYR A 46 3.64 -3.22 -3.91
N ALA A 47 3.18 -3.36 -2.68
CA ALA A 47 1.99 -2.71 -2.16
C ALA A 47 2.38 -1.52 -1.29
N GLU A 48 1.65 -0.42 -1.40
CA GLU A 48 1.88 0.81 -0.65
C GLU A 48 0.54 1.48 -0.36
N SER A 49 0.33 1.95 0.86
CA SER A 49 -0.87 2.70 1.23
C SER A 49 -0.75 4.18 0.88
N ASP A 50 -1.88 4.81 0.58
CA ASP A 50 -2.00 6.26 0.37
C ASP A 50 -1.76 7.07 1.66
N LYS A 51 -2.13 6.48 2.80
CA LYS A 51 -2.06 7.09 4.12
C LYS A 51 -0.89 6.55 4.95
N GLN A 52 -0.40 7.40 5.85
CA GLN A 52 0.59 7.04 6.86
C GLN A 52 -0.08 6.59 8.15
N VAL A 53 0.61 5.75 8.92
CA VAL A 53 0.25 5.36 10.29
C VAL A 53 1.26 5.95 11.29
N ASN A 54 0.92 5.93 12.58
CA ASN A 54 1.81 6.35 13.67
C ASN A 54 2.33 7.80 13.54
N GLN A 55 1.49 8.73 13.06
CA GLN A 55 1.90 10.08 12.65
C GLN A 55 2.53 10.91 13.79
N LYS A 56 2.13 10.74 15.04
CA LYS A 56 2.64 11.54 16.18
C LYS A 56 3.98 11.05 16.72
N THR A 57 4.33 9.78 16.51
CA THR A 57 5.59 9.20 17.01
C THR A 57 6.63 9.11 15.92
N ALA A 58 6.31 8.41 14.83
CA ALA A 58 7.19 8.22 13.69
C ALA A 58 6.32 7.90 12.47
N PRO A 59 6.02 8.90 11.61
CA PRO A 59 5.22 8.71 10.42
C PRO A 59 5.78 7.60 9.55
N PHE A 60 4.98 6.56 9.35
CA PHE A 60 5.34 5.40 8.55
C PHE A 60 4.29 5.22 7.46
N THR A 61 4.73 4.99 6.22
CA THR A 61 3.82 4.57 5.14
C THR A 61 3.84 3.05 5.08
N PRO A 62 2.72 2.37 5.44
CA PRO A 62 2.61 0.93 5.27
C PRO A 62 2.94 0.49 3.85
N PHE A 63 3.78 -0.55 3.76
CA PHE A 63 4.16 -1.15 2.50
C PHE A 63 4.28 -2.67 2.65
N GLY A 64 4.28 -3.37 1.52
CA GLY A 64 4.46 -4.82 1.45
C GLY A 64 5.13 -5.25 0.16
N TRP A 65 5.89 -6.34 0.21
CA TRP A 65 6.56 -6.93 -0.95
C TRP A 65 6.12 -8.37 -1.15
N GLY A 66 6.04 -8.84 -2.39
CA GLY A 66 5.56 -10.18 -2.65
C GLY A 66 5.95 -10.76 -4.00
N GLU A 67 6.07 -12.08 -4.05
CA GLU A 67 6.09 -12.84 -5.30
C GLU A 67 4.72 -12.83 -6.00
N THR A 68 3.65 -12.63 -5.22
CA THR A 68 2.28 -12.55 -5.69
C THR A 68 1.64 -11.23 -5.25
N LEU A 69 0.59 -10.82 -5.97
CA LEU A 69 -0.22 -9.67 -5.61
C LEU A 69 -0.81 -9.83 -4.19
N ALA A 70 -1.32 -11.03 -3.88
CA ALA A 70 -1.96 -11.30 -2.60
C ALA A 70 -0.97 -11.24 -1.42
N SER A 71 0.25 -11.75 -1.59
CA SER A 71 1.27 -11.69 -0.52
C SER A 71 1.71 -10.25 -0.25
N ALA A 72 1.94 -9.44 -1.30
CA ALA A 72 2.29 -8.04 -1.12
C ALA A 72 1.16 -7.25 -0.43
N LEU A 73 -0.10 -7.52 -0.80
CA LEU A 73 -1.27 -6.92 -0.18
C LEU A 73 -1.41 -7.32 1.29
N ALA A 74 -1.25 -8.60 1.61
CA ALA A 74 -1.35 -9.12 2.97
C ALA A 74 -0.28 -8.53 3.90
N ASP A 75 0.95 -8.38 3.43
CA ASP A 75 2.03 -7.74 4.18
C ASP A 75 1.69 -6.27 4.46
N CYS A 76 1.22 -5.53 3.45
CA CYS A 76 0.81 -4.14 3.62
C CYS A 76 -0.38 -4.01 4.60
N MET A 77 -1.38 -4.89 4.52
CA MET A 77 -2.52 -4.91 5.44
C MET A 77 -2.09 -5.25 6.87
N THR A 78 -1.11 -6.14 7.04
CA THR A 78 -0.55 -6.46 8.37
C THR A 78 0.04 -5.20 9.01
N GLU A 79 0.82 -4.43 8.25
CA GLU A 79 1.42 -3.20 8.73
C GLU A 79 0.37 -2.09 9.00
N ILE A 80 -0.68 -1.97 8.19
CA ILE A 80 -1.81 -1.06 8.47
C ILE A 80 -2.51 -1.43 9.79
N ASN A 81 -2.71 -2.71 10.05
CA ASN A 81 -3.39 -3.18 11.26
C ASN A 81 -2.51 -3.12 12.50
N ARG A 82 -1.18 -3.18 12.32
CA ARG A 82 -0.20 -3.17 13.40
C ARG A 82 -0.13 -1.83 14.15
N TYR A 83 -0.30 -0.72 13.45
CA TYR A 83 -0.12 0.63 14.01
C TYR A 83 -1.43 1.41 14.06
N PRO A 84 -1.66 2.23 15.09
CA PRO A 84 -2.83 3.09 15.16
C PRO A 84 -2.76 4.17 14.07
N TYR A 85 -3.90 4.50 13.49
CA TYR A 85 -4.06 5.66 12.62
C TYR A 85 -4.50 6.86 13.47
N GLU A 86 -3.83 8.01 13.34
CA GLU A 86 -4.09 9.19 14.17
C GLU A 86 -4.57 10.40 13.35
N GLY A 87 -5.07 10.14 12.13
CA GLY A 87 -5.58 11.16 11.21
C GLY A 87 -7.10 11.36 11.29
N GLU A 88 -7.71 11.66 10.14
CA GLU A 88 -9.16 11.88 10.05
C GLU A 88 -9.93 10.56 9.92
N PHE A 89 -10.94 10.40 10.78
CA PHE A 89 -11.86 9.26 10.76
C PHE A 89 -13.16 9.62 10.06
N ILE A 90 -13.71 8.66 9.32
CA ILE A 90 -15.08 8.71 8.85
C ILE A 90 -15.98 8.41 10.06
N LYS A 91 -16.79 9.40 10.45
CA LYS A 91 -17.78 9.22 11.51
C LYS A 91 -18.87 8.29 11.01
N VAL A 92 -19.01 7.13 11.63
CA VAL A 92 -20.18 6.27 11.44
C VAL A 92 -21.27 6.84 12.34
N GLU A 93 -22.22 7.56 11.74
CA GLU A 93 -23.38 8.16 12.42
C GLU A 93 -24.50 7.13 12.62
#